data_AF-A0A9C7QRG0-F1
#
_entry.id   AF-A0A9C7QRG0-F1
#
_cell.length_a   1.000
_cell.length_b   1.000
_cell.length_c   1.000
_cell.angle_alpha   90.00
_cell.angle_beta   90.00
_cell.angle_gamma   90.00
#
_symmetry.space_group_name_H-M   'P 1'
#
loop_
_entity.id
_entity.type
_entity.pdbx_description
1 polymer ?
#
loop_
_entity_poly.entity_id
_entity_poly.type
_entity_poly.pdbx_seq_one_letter_code
_entity_poly.pdbx_strand_id
1 'polypeptide(L)'
;MKQPYKILIEELLQHYHTKTANLQMATATAPEVRQVSLNDYAFRLCIGLTGLLSTAEAAGDGPAAAVIDRLIMRCNNGDIPQPGLSA
;
A
#
# COMPACT_ATOMS: atom_id res chain seq x y z
N MET A 1 -17.03 -1.46 -4.18
CA MET A 1 -15.81 -2.11 -4.68
C MET A 1 -15.97 -3.63 -4.66
N LYS A 2 -15.60 -4.32 -5.75
CA LYS A 2 -15.67 -5.79 -5.86
C LYS A 2 -14.69 -6.48 -4.90
N GLN A 3 -15.01 -7.71 -4.48
CA GLN A 3 -14.23 -8.48 -3.52
C GLN A 3 -12.75 -8.65 -3.91
N PRO A 4 -12.38 -8.92 -5.18
CA PRO A 4 -10.97 -9.09 -5.56
C PRO A 4 -10.11 -7.85 -5.32
N TYR A 5 -10.64 -6.65 -5.57
CA TYR A 5 -9.91 -5.41 -5.30
C TYR A 5 -9.64 -5.23 -3.80
N LYS A 6 -10.62 -5.57 -2.95
CA LYS A 6 -10.46 -5.49 -1.49
C LYS A 6 -9.36 -6.44 -1.00
N ILE A 7 -9.38 -7.70 -1.46
CA ILE A 7 -8.36 -8.69 -1.11
C ILE A 7 -6.97 -8.19 -1.50
N LEU A 8 -6.81 -7.72 -2.73
CA LEU A 8 -5.51 -7.23 -3.21
C LEU A 8 -5.03 -5.98 -2.44
N ILE A 9 -5.93 -5.06 -2.09
CA ILE A 9 -5.59 -3.91 -1.25
C ILE A 9 -5.14 -4.37 0.14
N GLU A 10 -5.89 -5.29 0.75
CA GLU A 10 -5.58 -5.83 2.09
C GLU A 10 -4.22 -6.54 2.08
N GLU A 11 -3.93 -7.36 1.07
CA GLU A 11 -2.65 -8.03 0.91
C GLU A 11 -1.50 -7.02 0.77
N LEU A 12 -1.65 -6.00 -0.09
CA LEU A 12 -0.64 -4.96 -0.27
C LEU A 12 -0.34 -4.21 1.04
N LEU A 13 -1.38 -3.83 1.78
CA LEU A 13 -1.23 -3.18 3.09
C LEU A 13 -0.58 -4.13 4.10
N GLN A 14 -1.00 -5.40 4.15
CA GLN A 14 -0.42 -6.38 5.07
C GLN A 14 1.06 -6.61 4.79
N HIS A 15 1.45 -6.69 3.51
CA HIS A 15 2.84 -6.81 3.11
C HIS A 15 3.68 -5.61 3.55
N TYR A 16 3.18 -4.39 3.38
CA TYR A 16 3.83 -3.18 3.87
C TYR A 16 4.04 -3.24 5.39
N HIS A 17 2.96 -3.46 6.16
CA HIS A 17 3.02 -3.45 7.63
C HIS A 17 3.92 -4.56 8.19
N THR A 18 3.88 -5.75 7.58
CA THR A 18 4.76 -6.86 7.98
C THR A 18 6.24 -6.50 7.77
N LYS A 19 6.57 -5.92 6.61
CA LYS A 19 7.96 -5.54 6.29
C LYS A 19 8.46 -4.41 7.18
N THR A 20 7.64 -3.39 7.43
CA THR A 20 8.01 -2.28 8.33
C THR A 20 8.21 -2.75 9.76
N ALA A 21 7.31 -3.58 10.31
CA ALA A 21 7.44 -4.16 11.64
C ALA A 21 8.72 -4.99 11.78
N ASN A 22 9.00 -5.86 10.80
CA ASN A 22 10.22 -6.67 10.79
C ASN A 22 11.49 -5.80 10.78
N LEU A 23 11.51 -4.74 9.97
CA LEU A 23 12.63 -3.82 9.87
C LEU A 23 12.82 -2.98 11.15
N GLN A 24 11.73 -2.62 11.83
CA GLN A 24 11.79 -1.93 13.12
C GLN A 24 12.36 -2.83 14.21
N MET A 25 12.07 -4.13 14.19
CA MET A 25 12.62 -5.12 15.12
C MET A 25 14.09 -5.48 14.81
N ALA A 26 14.57 -5.22 13.59
CA ALA A 26 15.95 -5.52 13.19
C ALA A 26 16.94 -4.53 13.83
N THR A 27 17.51 -4.91 14.97
CA THR A 27 18.44 -4.08 15.76
C THR A 27 19.81 -3.90 15.09
N ALA A 28 20.21 -4.83 14.22
CA ALA A 28 21.49 -4.76 13.49
C ALA A 28 21.45 -3.84 12.25
N THR A 29 20.29 -3.28 11.89
CA THR A 29 20.17 -2.38 10.74
C THR A 29 20.58 -0.96 11.11
N ALA A 30 21.52 -0.40 10.35
CA ALA A 30 21.92 1.00 10.49
C ALA A 30 20.72 1.96 10.29
N PRO A 31 20.63 3.08 11.04
CA PRO A 31 19.50 4.01 10.95
C PRO A 31 19.19 4.51 9.53
N GLU A 32 20.23 4.83 8.76
CA GLU A 32 20.11 5.34 7.39
C GLU A 32 19.53 4.27 6.46
N VAL A 33 19.99 3.04 6.60
CA VAL A 33 19.48 1.88 5.84
C VAL A 33 18.03 1.60 6.21
N ARG A 34 17.67 1.72 7.50
CA ARG A 34 16.29 1.59 7.97
C ARG A 34 15.40 2.64 7.30
N GLN A 35 15.79 3.90 7.31
CA GLN A 35 14.99 4.97 6.71
C GLN A 35 14.80 4.79 5.20
N VAL A 36 15.88 4.46 4.47
CA VAL A 36 15.81 4.18 3.02
C VAL A 36 14.89 3.00 2.74
N SER A 37 14.97 1.93 3.54
CA SER A 37 14.13 0.75 3.36
C SER A 37 12.66 1.01 3.65
N LEU A 38 12.33 1.83 4.68
CA LEU A 38 10.96 2.23 4.95
C LEU A 38 10.36 3.03 3.80
N ASN A 39 11.15 3.94 3.20
CA ASN A 39 10.74 4.71 2.03
C ASN A 39 10.52 3.80 0.81
N ASP A 40 11.41 2.82 0.57
CA ASP A 40 11.25 1.82 -0.50
C ASP A 40 9.98 0.98 -0.30
N TYR A 41 9.67 0.55 0.92
CA TYR A 41 8.44 -0.21 1.18
C TYR A 41 7.17 0.61 0.93
N ALA A 42 7.16 1.89 1.31
CA ALA A 42 6.06 2.79 1.00
C ALA A 42 5.92 3.01 -0.52
N PHE A 43 7.04 3.20 -1.23
CA PHE A 43 7.05 3.34 -2.68
C PHE A 43 6.51 2.10 -3.40
N ARG A 44 6.91 0.90 -2.97
CA ARG A 44 6.41 -0.36 -3.53
C ARG A 44 4.92 -0.58 -3.28
N LEU A 45 4.41 -0.18 -2.12
CA LEU A 45 2.97 -0.17 -1.84
C LEU A 45 2.25 0.71 -2.87
N CYS A 46 2.73 1.94 -3.10
CA CYS A 46 2.14 2.84 -4.09
C CYS A 46 2.18 2.27 -5.51
N ILE A 47 3.28 1.62 -5.92
CA ILE A 47 3.34 0.93 -7.23
C ILE A 47 2.25 -0.14 -7.34
N GLY A 48 2.09 -0.99 -6.32
CA GLY A 48 1.07 -2.04 -6.31
C GLY A 48 -0.35 -1.48 -6.42
N LEU A 49 -0.64 -0.41 -5.68
CA LEU A 49 -1.93 0.28 -5.74
C LEU A 49 -2.18 0.95 -7.09
N THR A 50 -1.17 1.58 -7.70
CA THR A 50 -1.27 2.17 -9.04
C THR A 50 -1.55 1.11 -10.10
N GLY A 51 -0.91 -0.06 -10.01
CA GLY A 51 -1.23 -1.19 -10.91
C GLY A 51 -2.69 -1.65 -10.76
N LEU A 52 -3.20 -1.66 -9.52
CA LEU A 52 -4.60 -1.99 -9.25
C LEU A 52 -5.57 -0.92 -9.79
N LEU A 53 -5.20 0.37 -9.69
CA LEU A 53 -5.95 1.48 -10.28
C LEU A 53 -6.06 1.30 -11.80
N SER A 54 -4.94 1.09 -12.50
CA SER A 54 -4.96 0.85 -13.95
C SER A 54 -5.82 -0.35 -14.34
N THR A 55 -5.85 -1.40 -13.50
CA THR A 55 -6.72 -2.56 -13.71
C THR A 55 -8.20 -2.21 -13.55
N ALA A 56 -8.56 -1.39 -12.54
CA ALA A 56 -9.92 -0.92 -12.33
C ALA A 56 -10.40 0.00 -13.47
N GLU A 57 -9.54 0.90 -13.94
CA GLU A 57 -9.80 1.80 -15.07
C GLU A 57 -10.03 1.00 -16.36
N ALA A 58 -9.13 0.05 -16.66
CA ALA A 58 -9.25 -0.80 -17.85
C ALA A 58 -10.52 -1.68 -17.82
N ALA A 59 -10.98 -2.08 -16.64
CA ALA A 59 -12.21 -2.82 -16.43
C ALA A 59 -13.47 -1.93 -16.46
N GLY A 60 -13.33 -0.62 -16.59
CA GLY A 60 -14.44 0.34 -16.51
C GLY A 60 -15.07 0.46 -15.12
N ASP A 61 -14.40 0.01 -14.06
CA ASP A 61 -14.89 0.07 -12.67
C ASP A 61 -14.53 1.42 -12.04
N GLY A 62 -15.13 2.50 -12.55
CA GLY A 62 -14.89 3.87 -12.10
C GLY A 62 -15.06 4.08 -10.58
N PRO A 63 -16.10 3.52 -9.94
CA PRO A 63 -16.23 3.60 -8.48
C PRO A 63 -15.07 2.94 -7.73
N ALA A 64 -14.55 1.80 -8.19
CA ALA A 64 -13.38 1.18 -7.57
C ALA A 64 -12.10 2.01 -7.83
N ALA A 65 -11.91 2.50 -9.06
CA ALA A 65 -10.78 3.35 -9.43
C ALA A 65 -10.69 4.60 -8.53
N ALA A 66 -11.82 5.31 -8.31
CA ALA A 66 -11.86 6.49 -7.45
C ALA A 66 -11.48 6.20 -5.98
N VAL A 67 -11.85 5.02 -5.46
CA VAL A 67 -11.48 4.61 -4.09
C VAL A 67 -10.00 4.26 -4.02
N ILE A 68 -9.46 3.56 -5.03
CA ILE A 68 -8.04 3.21 -5.08
C ILE A 68 -7.18 4.47 -5.23
N ASP A 69 -7.59 5.42 -6.06
CA ASP A 69 -6.89 6.70 -6.25
C ASP A 69 -6.81 7.52 -4.95
N ARG A 70 -7.92 7.60 -4.21
CA ARG A 70 -7.91 8.24 -2.87
C ARG A 70 -6.98 7.51 -1.89
N LEU A 71 -6.93 6.18 -1.93
CA LEU A 71 -6.01 5.41 -1.10
C LEU A 71 -4.55 5.70 -1.46
N ILE A 72 -4.22 5.80 -2.75
CA ILE A 72 -2.87 6.19 -3.22
C ILE A 72 -2.50 7.57 -2.68
N MET A 73 -3.42 8.55 -2.76
CA MET A 73 -3.17 9.89 -2.20
C MET A 73 -2.89 9.86 -0.69
N ARG A 74 -3.64 9.07 0.07
CA ARG A 74 -3.39 8.91 1.52
C ARG A 74 -2.01 8.30 1.79
N CYS A 75 -1.67 7.20 1.11
CA CYS A 75 -0.37 6.54 1.24
C CYS A 75 0.80 7.47 0.87
N ASN A 76 0.67 8.26 -0.20
CA ASN A 76 1.69 9.24 -0.61
C ASN A 76 1.89 10.36 0.42
N ASN A 77 0.86 10.68 1.21
CA ASN A 77 0.96 11.63 2.32
C ASN A 77 1.46 10.99 3.63
N GLY A 78 1.83 9.71 3.60
CA GLY A 78 2.29 8.96 4.78
C GLY A 78 1.17 8.41 5.66
N ASP A 79 -0.10 8.64 5.31
CA ASP A 79 -1.26 8.02 5.98
C ASP A 79 -1.52 6.63 5.37
N ILE A 80 -0.80 5.63 5.88
CA ILE A 80 -0.91 4.24 5.41
C ILE A 80 -1.88 3.49 6.33
N PRO A 81 -3.10 3.16 5.86
CA PRO A 81 -4.12 2.51 6.69
C PRO A 81 -3.71 1.09 7.07
N GLN A 82 -4.27 0.61 8.17
CA GLN A 82 -4.14 -0.81 8.54
C GLN A 82 -4.99 -1.68 7.61
N PRO A 83 -4.58 -2.95 7.39
CA PRO A 83 -5.40 -3.92 6.67
C PRO A 83 -6.76 -4.08 7.36
N GLY A 84 -7.85 -4.14 6.58
CA GLY A 84 -9.22 -4.23 7.11
C GLY A 84 -9.85 -2.91 7.56
N LEU A 85 -9.09 -1.80 7.60
CA LEU A 85 -9.62 -0.43 7.78
C LEU A 85 -9.67 0.37 6.46
N SER A 86 -9.33 -0.27 5.33
CA SER A 86 -9.44 0.29 3.98
C SER A 86 -10.88 0.20 3.46
N ALA A 87 -11.78 0.96 4.07
CA ALA A 87 -13.17 1.14 3.62
C ALA A 87 -13.38 2.52 3.00
#